data_AF-A0AAJ1JFM9-F1
#
_entry.id   AF-A0AAJ1JFM9-F1
#
_cell.length_a   1.000
_cell.length_b   1.000
_cell.length_c   1.000
_cell.angle_alpha   90.00
_cell.angle_beta   90.00
_cell.angle_gamma   90.00
#
_symmetry.space_group_name_H-M   'P 1'
#
loop_
_entity.id
_entity.type
_entity.pdbx_description
1 polymer ?
#
loop_
_entity_poly.entity_id
_entity_poly.type
_entity_poly.pdbx_seq_one_letter_code
_entity_poly.pdbx_strand_id
1 'polypeptide(L)'
;MSEKWIPPLELDFIDFLNDGNNIMGLGVGSPELLITKVLGNAELPVCRLTKKKKILNYLYGNVNILTECGFIIGINIDFLSKRKKMIVNKKSKNWMVNDWDDFSKENNWKLSNVSDVLQLIGDNVVINLSLSGELGTASIR
;
A
#
# COMPACT_ATOMS: atom_id res chain seq x y z
N MET A 1 -4.63 -14.56 25.37
CA MET A 1 -4.08 -14.64 24.01
C MET A 1 -4.96 -13.75 23.15
N SER A 2 -4.43 -12.65 22.62
CA SER A 2 -5.19 -11.83 21.66
C SER A 2 -5.60 -12.74 20.51
N GLU A 3 -6.88 -12.75 20.15
CA GLU A 3 -7.33 -13.40 18.92
C GLU A 3 -6.38 -13.02 17.78
N LYS A 4 -5.87 -14.02 17.05
CA LYS A 4 -4.95 -13.76 15.93
C LYS A 4 -5.73 -12.99 14.87
N TRP A 5 -5.65 -11.65 14.88
CA TRP A 5 -6.29 -10.77 13.89
C TRP A 5 -6.17 -11.37 12.49
N ILE A 6 -7.28 -11.51 11.77
CA ILE A 6 -7.33 -12.09 10.43
C ILE A 6 -7.56 -10.93 9.46
N PRO A 7 -6.79 -10.83 8.37
CA PRO A 7 -7.01 -9.78 7.40
C PRO A 7 -8.43 -9.91 6.82
N PRO A 8 -9.15 -8.79 6.64
CA PRO A 8 -10.52 -8.82 6.13
C PRO A 8 -10.60 -9.34 4.69
N LEU A 9 -9.48 -9.29 3.97
CA LEU A 9 -9.32 -9.70 2.58
C LEU A 9 -7.83 -9.94 2.27
N GLU A 10 -7.55 -10.62 1.16
CA GLU A 10 -6.19 -10.76 0.62
C GLU A 10 -6.21 -10.43 -0.88
N LEU A 11 -5.47 -9.40 -1.31
CA LEU A 11 -5.37 -8.95 -2.71
C LEU A 11 -3.95 -9.10 -3.23
N ASP A 12 -3.80 -9.51 -4.49
CA ASP A 12 -2.50 -9.43 -5.15
C ASP A 12 -2.15 -7.97 -5.49
N PHE A 13 -0.88 -7.62 -5.33
CA PHE A 13 -0.41 -6.25 -5.53
C PHE A 13 -0.55 -5.77 -6.97
N ILE A 14 -0.29 -6.63 -7.96
CA ILE A 14 -0.40 -6.23 -9.38
C ILE A 14 -1.87 -6.01 -9.74
N ASP A 15 -2.77 -6.84 -9.21
CA ASP A 15 -4.22 -6.63 -9.38
C ASP A 15 -4.67 -5.34 -8.70
N PHE A 16 -4.18 -5.06 -7.49
CA PHE A 16 -4.46 -3.79 -6.79
C PHE A 16 -4.03 -2.56 -7.61
N LEU A 17 -2.86 -2.61 -8.26
CA LEU A 17 -2.40 -1.52 -9.13
C LEU A 17 -3.32 -1.35 -10.34
N ASN A 18 -3.63 -2.45 -11.03
CA ASN A 18 -4.45 -2.46 -12.24
C ASN A 18 -5.91 -2.06 -11.99
N ASP A 19 -6.44 -2.36 -10.79
CA ASP A 19 -7.81 -2.03 -10.38
C ASP A 19 -7.94 -0.59 -9.86
N GLY A 20 -6.96 0.28 -10.13
CA GLY A 20 -7.02 1.71 -9.79
C GLY A 20 -6.65 2.02 -8.34
N ASN A 21 -5.73 1.26 -7.74
CA ASN A 21 -5.13 1.54 -6.45
C ASN A 21 -6.12 1.68 -5.28
N ASN A 22 -7.24 0.96 -5.32
CA ASN A 22 -8.26 0.97 -4.27
C ASN A 22 -8.47 -0.41 -3.65
N ILE A 23 -8.94 -0.41 -2.40
CA ILE A 23 -9.21 -1.62 -1.62
C ILE A 23 -10.72 -1.73 -1.47
N MET A 24 -11.35 -2.55 -2.31
CA MET A 24 -12.82 -2.69 -2.36
C MET A 24 -13.55 -1.35 -2.53
N GLY A 25 -13.06 -0.49 -3.43
CA GLY A 25 -13.60 0.86 -3.67
C GLY A 25 -13.11 1.92 -2.68
N LEU A 26 -12.28 1.57 -1.70
CA LEU A 26 -11.59 2.54 -0.83
C LEU A 26 -10.28 2.98 -1.47
N GLY A 27 -10.27 4.16 -2.06
CA GLY A 27 -9.08 4.80 -2.62
C GLY A 27 -8.75 6.11 -1.90
N VAL A 28 -7.70 6.77 -2.36
CA VAL A 28 -7.46 8.17 -2.00
C VAL A 28 -8.67 9.02 -2.38
N GLY A 29 -9.06 9.93 -1.49
CA GLY A 29 -10.26 10.76 -1.62
C GLY A 29 -11.54 10.12 -1.10
N SER A 30 -11.55 8.81 -0.78
CA SER A 30 -12.72 8.18 -0.15
C SER A 30 -12.94 8.70 1.28
N PRO A 31 -14.21 8.78 1.74
CA PRO A 31 -14.51 9.15 3.12
C PRO A 31 -13.97 8.16 4.17
N GLU A 32 -13.38 8.68 5.25
CA GLU A 32 -12.84 7.91 6.39
C GLU A 32 -13.87 6.97 7.01
N LEU A 33 -15.12 7.42 7.11
CA LEU A 33 -16.24 6.65 7.67
C LEU A 33 -16.52 5.33 6.93
N LEU A 34 -16.05 5.18 5.69
CA LEU A 34 -16.20 3.94 4.93
C LEU A 34 -15.14 2.89 5.29
N ILE A 35 -14.01 3.28 5.89
CA ILE A 35 -12.90 2.36 6.20
C ILE A 35 -13.38 1.20 7.08
N THR A 36 -13.92 1.51 8.26
CA THR A 36 -14.40 0.48 9.19
C THR A 36 -15.65 -0.23 8.67
N LYS A 37 -16.45 0.44 7.84
CA LYS A 37 -17.63 -0.18 7.20
C LYS A 37 -17.25 -1.28 6.21
N VAL A 38 -16.17 -1.08 5.45
CA VAL A 38 -15.73 -2.00 4.39
C VAL A 38 -14.73 -3.03 4.92
N LEU A 39 -13.74 -2.60 5.72
CA LEU A 39 -12.63 -3.44 6.17
C LEU A 39 -12.81 -3.98 7.59
N GLY A 40 -13.85 -3.56 8.30
CA GLY A 40 -14.04 -3.89 9.71
C GLY A 40 -13.00 -3.23 10.61
N ASN A 41 -12.75 -3.85 11.76
CA ASN A 41 -11.83 -3.33 12.76
C ASN A 41 -10.37 -3.47 12.32
N ALA A 42 -9.62 -2.37 12.48
CA ALA A 42 -8.17 -2.37 12.28
C ALA A 42 -7.46 -3.34 13.24
N GLU A 43 -6.27 -3.78 12.84
CA GLU A 43 -5.42 -4.67 13.66
C GLU A 43 -5.01 -4.00 14.96
N LEU A 44 -4.72 -2.70 14.90
CA LEU A 44 -4.35 -1.88 16.05
C LEU A 44 -5.33 -0.70 16.21
N PRO A 45 -5.47 -0.14 17.42
CA PRO A 45 -6.23 1.07 17.64
C PRO A 45 -5.77 2.21 16.72
N VAL A 46 -6.72 2.95 16.17
CA VAL A 46 -6.46 4.10 15.29
C VAL A 46 -5.57 5.09 16.02
N CYS A 47 -4.43 5.41 15.43
CA CYS A 47 -3.43 6.28 16.05
C CYS A 47 -3.30 7.61 15.31
N ARG A 48 -3.04 8.68 16.06
CA ARG A 48 -2.80 10.00 15.49
C ARG A 48 -1.30 10.20 15.28
N LEU A 49 -0.88 10.44 14.04
CA LEU A 49 0.55 10.50 13.69
C LEU A 49 1.24 11.78 14.17
N THR A 50 0.51 12.90 14.23
CA THR A 50 1.07 14.16 14.73
C THR A 50 0.09 14.92 15.61
N LYS A 51 0.61 15.70 16.57
CA LYS A 51 -0.24 16.57 17.40
C LYS A 51 -0.81 17.76 16.62
N LYS A 52 -0.10 18.24 15.59
CA LYS A 52 -0.46 19.44 14.80
C LYS A 52 -1.49 19.13 13.71
N LYS A 53 -1.24 18.11 12.88
CA LYS A 53 -2.19 17.66 11.85
C LYS A 53 -3.11 16.59 12.42
N LYS A 54 -4.39 16.60 12.06
CA LYS A 54 -5.34 15.54 12.47
C LYS A 54 -5.22 14.34 11.53
N ILE A 55 -3.98 13.88 11.31
CA ILE A 55 -3.74 12.68 10.49
C ILE A 55 -3.95 11.45 11.36
N LEU A 56 -4.92 10.63 10.96
CA LEU A 56 -5.19 9.33 11.57
C LEU A 56 -4.57 8.22 10.73
N ASN A 57 -4.15 7.16 11.39
CA ASN A 57 -3.58 5.98 10.77
C ASN A 57 -4.37 4.73 11.17
N TYR A 58 -4.84 4.01 10.17
CA TYR A 58 -5.52 2.72 10.31
C TYR A 58 -4.60 1.63 9.80
N LEU A 59 -4.20 0.72 10.68
CA LEU A 59 -3.31 -0.39 10.34
C LEU A 59 -4.10 -1.68 10.12
N TYR A 60 -4.00 -2.23 8.91
CA TYR A 60 -4.55 -3.51 8.51
C TYR A 60 -3.42 -4.40 7.98
N GLY A 61 -2.75 -5.14 8.88
CA GLY A 61 -1.69 -6.04 8.49
C GLY A 61 -0.48 -5.29 7.93
N ASN A 62 -0.22 -5.43 6.63
CA ASN A 62 0.83 -4.69 5.94
C ASN A 62 0.38 -3.37 5.30
N VAL A 63 -0.87 -2.96 5.50
CA VAL A 63 -1.43 -1.74 4.90
C VAL A 63 -1.71 -0.69 5.97
N ASN A 64 -1.23 0.52 5.75
CA ASN A 64 -1.55 1.71 6.52
C ASN A 64 -2.42 2.65 5.67
N ILE A 65 -3.64 2.92 6.11
CA ILE A 65 -4.52 3.92 5.50
C ILE A 65 -4.43 5.20 6.32
N LEU A 66 -4.04 6.29 5.66
CA LEU A 66 -3.90 7.60 6.26
C LEU A 66 -5.13 8.45 5.92
N THR A 67 -5.70 9.11 6.92
CA THR A 67 -6.80 10.05 6.71
C THR A 67 -6.46 11.43 7.26
N GLU A 68 -7.00 12.46 6.63
CA GLU A 68 -6.98 13.84 7.12
C GLU A 68 -8.31 14.51 6.77
N CYS A 69 -8.86 15.29 7.70
CA CYS A 69 -10.13 16.00 7.51
C CYS A 69 -11.31 15.09 7.09
N GLY A 70 -11.31 13.82 7.50
CA GLY A 70 -12.37 12.86 7.21
C GLY A 70 -12.26 12.16 5.85
N PHE A 71 -11.13 12.30 5.15
CA PHE A 71 -10.89 11.66 3.85
C PHE A 71 -9.56 10.89 3.85
N ILE A 72 -9.49 9.82 3.07
CA ILE A 72 -8.24 9.08 2.81
C ILE A 72 -7.30 9.96 2.00
N ILE A 73 -6.09 10.17 2.52
CA ILE A 73 -5.02 10.94 1.87
C ILE A 73 -3.83 10.08 1.43
N GLY A 74 -3.86 8.78 1.77
CA GLY A 74 -2.83 7.88 1.30
C GLY A 74 -3.00 6.46 1.80
N ILE A 75 -2.47 5.54 1.02
CA ILE A 75 -2.39 4.12 1.36
C ILE A 75 -0.92 3.73 1.26
N ASN A 76 -0.35 3.16 2.31
CA ASN A 76 1.03 2.67 2.31
C ASN A 76 1.04 1.17 2.56
N ILE A 77 1.85 0.46 1.79
CA ILE A 77 1.97 -0.99 1.83
C ILE A 77 3.42 -1.33 2.15
N ASP A 78 3.64 -2.10 3.22
CA ASP A 78 4.96 -2.54 3.66
C ASP A 78 5.14 -4.04 3.42
N PHE A 79 5.82 -4.41 2.33
CA PHE A 79 6.04 -5.81 1.98
C PHE A 79 7.08 -6.51 2.85
N LEU A 80 7.90 -5.75 3.57
CA LEU A 80 8.94 -6.22 4.49
C LEU A 80 8.40 -6.51 5.90
N SER A 81 7.21 -6.00 6.22
CA SER A 81 6.50 -6.26 7.47
C SER A 81 6.31 -7.76 7.73
N LYS A 82 6.50 -8.16 8.99
CA LYS A 82 6.22 -9.52 9.49
C LYS A 82 4.75 -9.73 9.89
N ARG A 83 3.90 -8.72 9.72
CA ARG A 83 2.46 -8.81 10.00
C ARG A 83 1.75 -9.68 8.96
N LYS A 84 0.52 -10.10 9.26
CA LYS A 84 -0.33 -10.73 8.24
C LYS A 84 -0.52 -9.76 7.07
N LYS A 85 -0.48 -10.27 5.85
CA LYS A 85 -0.54 -9.45 4.64
C LYS A 85 -1.98 -9.37 4.15
N MET A 86 -2.47 -8.14 3.97
CA MET A 86 -3.75 -7.87 3.29
C MET A 86 -3.49 -7.65 1.80
N ILE A 87 -2.35 -7.06 1.44
CA ILE A 87 -1.86 -7.00 0.06
C ILE A 87 -0.62 -7.88 -0.05
N VAL A 88 -0.69 -8.88 -0.93
CA VAL A 88 0.36 -9.89 -1.15
C VAL A 88 1.04 -9.67 -2.48
N ASN A 89 2.30 -10.09 -2.58
CA ASN A 89 3.02 -10.15 -3.84
C ASN A 89 3.04 -11.62 -4.31
N LYS A 90 2.03 -12.06 -5.08
CA LYS A 90 2.01 -13.39 -5.70
C LYS A 90 2.45 -13.32 -7.16
N LYS A 91 1.92 -12.37 -7.94
CA LYS A 91 2.21 -12.26 -9.39
C LYS A 91 3.63 -11.78 -9.67
N SER A 92 4.08 -10.73 -8.97
CA SER A 92 5.42 -10.17 -9.12
C SER A 92 6.42 -10.73 -8.11
N LYS A 93 6.16 -11.93 -7.55
CA LYS A 93 6.99 -12.52 -6.48
C LYS A 93 8.44 -12.74 -6.91
N ASN A 94 8.62 -13.14 -8.16
CA ASN A 94 9.92 -13.49 -8.73
C ASN A 94 10.40 -12.44 -9.76
N TRP A 95 9.74 -11.29 -9.83
CA TRP A 95 10.15 -10.23 -10.73
C TRP A 95 11.51 -9.69 -10.32
N MET A 96 12.36 -9.52 -11.32
CA MET A 96 13.65 -8.86 -11.24
C MET A 96 13.52 -7.45 -11.81
N VAL A 97 14.62 -6.70 -11.81
CA VAL A 97 14.67 -5.32 -12.31
C VAL A 97 14.11 -5.19 -13.73
N ASN A 98 14.40 -6.14 -14.63
CA ASN A 98 13.92 -6.07 -16.01
C ASN A 98 12.40 -6.21 -16.12
N ASP A 99 11.78 -7.08 -15.30
CA ASP A 99 10.32 -7.21 -15.29
C ASP A 99 9.64 -5.91 -14.83
N TRP A 100 10.24 -5.22 -13.85
CA TRP A 100 9.78 -3.90 -13.41
C TRP A 100 10.01 -2.81 -14.44
N ASP A 101 11.11 -2.87 -15.19
CA ASP A 101 11.40 -1.95 -16.29
C ASP A 101 10.39 -2.12 -17.43
N ASP A 102 10.04 -3.36 -17.77
CA ASP A 102 9.01 -3.65 -18.78
C ASP A 102 7.62 -3.21 -18.32
N PHE A 103 7.24 -3.53 -17.07
CA PHE A 103 6.00 -3.02 -16.46
C PHE A 103 5.97 -1.48 -16.46
N SER A 104 7.10 -0.82 -16.20
CA SER A 104 7.20 0.64 -16.22
C SER A 104 6.88 1.22 -17.58
N LYS A 105 7.40 0.61 -18.66
CA LYS A 105 7.18 1.06 -20.03
C LYS A 105 5.74 0.85 -20.46
N GLU A 106 5.17 -0.32 -20.15
CA GLU A 106 3.77 -0.66 -20.47
C GLU A 106 2.78 0.33 -19.84
N ASN A 107 3.07 0.81 -18.63
CA ASN A 107 2.20 1.71 -17.89
C ASN A 107 2.61 3.19 -18.00
N ASN A 108 3.66 3.52 -18.78
CA ASN A 108 4.25 4.86 -18.84
C ASN A 108 4.67 5.42 -17.47
N TRP A 109 5.19 4.54 -16.61
CA TRP A 109 5.76 4.86 -15.31
C TRP A 109 7.27 5.06 -15.43
N LYS A 110 7.85 5.80 -14.48
CA LYS A 110 9.28 6.07 -14.44
C LYS A 110 9.96 5.12 -13.45
N LEU A 111 10.90 4.31 -13.95
CA LEU A 111 11.85 3.60 -13.10
C LEU A 111 13.13 4.45 -12.96
N SER A 112 13.57 4.67 -11.72
CA SER A 112 14.78 5.46 -11.43
C SER A 112 15.53 4.91 -10.24
N ASN A 113 16.85 5.07 -10.23
CA ASN A 113 17.66 4.78 -9.05
C ASN A 113 17.70 6.00 -8.14
N VAL A 114 17.36 5.83 -6.87
CA VAL A 114 17.42 6.87 -5.84
C VAL A 114 18.22 6.32 -4.67
N SER A 115 19.51 6.70 -4.60
CA SER A 115 20.49 6.20 -3.64
C SER A 115 20.67 4.68 -3.72
N ASP A 116 20.17 3.93 -2.73
CA ASP A 116 20.37 2.48 -2.59
C ASP A 116 19.10 1.68 -2.94
N VAL A 117 18.10 2.32 -3.55
CA VAL A 117 16.83 1.70 -3.95
C VAL A 117 16.44 2.08 -5.37
N LEU A 118 15.70 1.19 -6.02
CA LEU A 118 15.00 1.53 -7.26
C LEU A 118 13.61 2.05 -6.91
N GLN A 119 13.25 3.19 -7.49
CA GLN A 119 11.93 3.80 -7.36
C GLN A 119 11.20 3.73 -8.69
N LEU A 120 10.04 3.09 -8.65
CA LEU A 120 9.06 3.09 -9.72
C LEU A 120 7.94 4.08 -9.37
N ILE A 121 7.70 5.06 -10.25
CA ILE A 121 6.80 6.19 -9.99
C ILE A 121 5.81 6.36 -11.14
N GLY A 122 4.52 6.33 -10.83
CA GLY A 122 3.44 6.60 -11.79
C GLY A 122 2.07 6.53 -11.12
N ASP A 123 1.06 7.18 -11.71
CA ASP A 123 -0.33 7.19 -11.23
C ASP A 123 -0.52 7.47 -9.72
N ASN A 124 0.23 8.45 -9.21
CA ASN A 124 0.30 8.80 -7.78
C ASN A 124 0.76 7.65 -6.86
N VAL A 125 1.41 6.64 -7.43
CA VAL A 125 2.07 5.53 -6.75
C VAL A 125 3.58 5.72 -6.79
N VAL A 126 4.21 5.48 -5.65
CA VAL A 126 5.67 5.33 -5.53
C VAL A 126 5.96 3.96 -4.94
N ILE A 127 6.68 3.13 -5.70
CA ILE A 127 7.10 1.80 -5.28
C ILE A 127 8.61 1.81 -5.08
N ASN A 128 9.06 1.43 -3.88
CA ASN A 128 10.47 1.21 -3.59
C ASN A 128 10.79 -0.27 -3.71
N LEU A 129 11.77 -0.58 -4.55
CA LEU A 129 12.32 -1.89 -4.79
C LEU A 129 13.77 -1.94 -4.30
N SER A 130 14.24 -3.13 -3.92
CA SER A 130 15.68 -3.35 -3.79
C SER A 130 16.38 -3.20 -5.14
N LEU A 131 17.72 -3.11 -5.13
CA LEU A 131 18.51 -3.15 -6.37
C LEU A 131 18.39 -4.47 -7.13
N SER A 132 17.90 -5.55 -6.50
CA SER A 132 17.59 -6.82 -7.15
C SER A 132 16.16 -6.89 -7.72
N GLY A 133 15.31 -5.89 -7.46
CA GLY A 133 13.91 -5.86 -7.90
C GLY A 133 12.91 -6.41 -6.87
N GLU A 134 13.34 -6.70 -5.64
CA GLU A 134 12.42 -7.17 -4.59
C GLU A 134 11.53 -6.02 -4.08
N LEU A 135 10.24 -6.30 -3.92
CA LEU A 135 9.27 -5.32 -3.39
C LEU A 135 9.56 -4.96 -1.93
N GLY A 136 9.86 -3.69 -1.68
CA GLY A 136 10.02 -3.15 -0.34
C GLY A 136 8.75 -2.49 0.18
N THR A 137 8.38 -1.35 -0.41
CA THR A 137 7.20 -0.58 -0.01
C THR A 137 6.48 0.02 -1.21
N ALA A 138 5.19 0.28 -1.07
CA ALA A 138 4.42 1.08 -2.01
C ALA A 138 3.66 2.18 -1.27
N SER A 139 3.58 3.36 -1.86
CA SER A 139 2.89 4.54 -1.32
C SER A 139 1.98 5.12 -2.40
N ILE A 140 0.68 5.16 -2.11
CA ILE A 140 -0.37 5.70 -2.98
C ILE A 140 -0.82 7.03 -2.36
N ARG A 141 -0.97 8.06 -3.20
CA ARG A 141 -1.31 9.43 -2.78
C ARG A 141 -2.42 10.03 -3.61
#